data_AF-A0A2G2VF08-F1
#
_entry.id   AF-A0A2G2VF08-F1
#
_cell.length_a   1.000
_cell.length_b   1.000
_cell.length_c   1.000
_cell.angle_alpha   90.00
_cell.angle_beta   90.00
_cell.angle_gamma   90.00
#
_symmetry.space_group_name_H-M   'P 1'
#
loop_
_entity.id
_entity.type
_entity.pdbx_description
1 polymer ?
#
loop_
_entity_poly.entity_id
_entity_poly.type
_entity_poly.pdbx_seq_one_letter_code
_entity_poly.pdbx_strand_id
1 'polypeptide(L)' 'MGCGSTIGPILASGVGIRTVYCGIAQLSMQSMREMWKGRCGYCIQALQGILPVILKHRQEVECGLITGEVKTLAF' A
#
# COMPACT_ATOMS: atom_id res chain seq x y z
N MET A 1 -8.02 5.64 -22.07
CA MET A 1 -6.77 6.14 -21.45
C MET A 1 -5.97 4.92 -20.99
N GLY A 2 -4.73 4.76 -21.45
CA GLY A 2 -3.86 3.66 -21.04
C GLY A 2 -2.98 4.05 -19.87
N CYS A 3 -2.75 3.14 -18.93
CA CYS A 3 -1.81 3.32 -17.82
C CYS A 3 -0.78 2.17 -17.86
N GLY A 4 0.46 2.45 -17.45
CA GLY A 4 1.47 1.41 -17.31
C GLY A 4 1.09 0.41 -16.22
N SER A 5 1.47 -0.86 -16.40
CA SER A 5 1.29 -1.89 -15.38
C SER A 5 2.46 -1.90 -14.40
N THR A 6 2.21 -2.46 -13.21
CA THR A 6 3.24 -2.74 -12.20
C THR A 6 3.23 -4.23 -11.87
N ILE A 7 4.15 -4.69 -11.01
CA ILE A 7 4.25 -6.11 -10.60
C ILE A 7 3.10 -6.58 -9.70
N GLY A 8 2.16 -5.69 -9.36
CA GLY A 8 1.11 -5.95 -8.38
C GLY A 8 0.08 -6.97 -8.71
N PRO A 9 -0.60 -6.81 -9.85
CA PRO A 9 -1.52 -7.82 -10.30
C PRO A 9 -0.88 -9.21 -10.38
N ILE A 10 0.40 -9.29 -10.76
CA ILE A 10 1.16 -10.55 -10.83
C ILE A 10 1.42 -11.13 -9.44
N LEU A 11 1.88 -10.33 -8.48
CA LEU A 11 2.11 -10.80 -7.10
C LEU A 11 0.81 -11.17 -6.38
N ALA A 12 -0.26 -10.39 -6.55
CA ALA A 12 -1.57 -10.70 -5.99
C ALA A 12 -2.08 -12.05 -6.51
N SER A 13 -1.96 -12.28 -7.82
CA SER A 13 -2.45 -13.50 -8.47
C SER A 13 -1.55 -14.71 -8.17
N GLY A 14 -0.24 -14.52 -8.09
CA GLY A 14 0.72 -15.60 -7.84
C GLY A 14 0.78 -16.05 -6.37
N VAL A 15 0.61 -15.14 -5.42
CA VAL A 15 0.72 -15.43 -3.97
C VAL A 15 -0.66 -15.59 -3.31
N GLY A 16 -1.72 -15.01 -3.89
CA GLY A 16 -3.06 -15.02 -3.30
C GLY A 16 -3.24 -14.05 -2.13
N ILE A 17 -2.30 -13.12 -1.92
CA ILE A 17 -2.37 -12.10 -0.88
C ILE A 17 -2.88 -10.79 -1.47
N ARG A 18 -3.76 -10.09 -0.73
CA ARG A 18 -4.21 -8.74 -1.07
C ARG A 18 -3.03 -7.78 -1.13
N THR A 19 -2.65 -7.33 -2.32
CA THR A 19 -1.55 -6.37 -2.50
C THR A 19 -2.08 -4.96 -2.72
N VAL A 20 -1.44 -3.96 -2.11
CA VAL A 20 -1.67 -2.54 -2.37
C VAL A 20 -0.40 -1.95 -2.97
N TYR A 21 -0.54 -1.20 -4.06
CA TYR A 21 0.58 -0.53 -4.73
C TYR A 21 0.60 0.94 -4.35
N CYS A 22 1.73 1.38 -3.81
CA CYS A 22 1.95 2.76 -3.40
C CYS A 22 3.38 3.16 -3.75
N GLY A 23 3.57 4.44 -4.08
CA GLY A 23 4.86 5.02 -4.44
C GLY A 23 4.79 6.54 -4.44
N ILE A 24 5.93 7.18 -4.71
CA ILE A 24 5.98 8.64 -4.83
C ILE A 24 5.56 9.04 -6.24
N ALA A 25 4.63 9.97 -6.34
CA ALA A 25 4.27 10.56 -7.62
C ALA A 25 5.45 11.35 -8.19
N GLN A 26 5.79 11.05 -9.43
CA GLN A 26 6.90 11.63 -10.18
C GLN A 26 6.40 12.22 -11.50
N LEU A 27 7.07 13.27 -11.97
CA LEU A 27 6.91 13.79 -13.32
C LEU A 27 7.98 13.26 -14.29
N SER A 28 7.59 13.12 -15.56
CA SER A 28 8.45 12.65 -16.65
C SER A 28 9.00 11.23 -16.43
N MET A 29 8.13 10.30 -16.00
CA MET A 29 8.50 8.90 -15.82
C MET A 29 9.03 8.30 -17.13
N GLN A 30 10.20 7.64 -17.05
CA GLN A 30 10.95 7.09 -18.19
C GLN A 30 11.70 8.13 -19.04
N SER A 31 11.85 9.38 -18.57
CA SER A 31 12.74 10.37 -19.17
C SER A 31 14.18 10.21 -18.67
N MET A 32 15.17 10.66 -19.47
CA MET A 32 16.57 10.78 -19.03
C MET A 32 16.70 11.64 -17.75
N ARG A 33 15.80 12.61 -17.57
CA ARG A 33 15.71 13.43 -16.36
C ARG A 33 14.31 13.35 -15.78
N GLU A 34 14.23 12.71 -14.63
CA GLU A 34 13.02 12.54 -13.85
C GLU A 34 12.93 13.63 -12.76
N MET A 35 11.72 14.08 -12.42
CA MET A 35 11.51 15.15 -11.44
C MET A 35 10.58 14.74 -10.31
N TRP A 36 11.03 14.94 -9.07
CA TRP A 36 10.32 14.56 -7.85
C TRP A 36 10.11 15.81 -6.97
N LYS A 37 8.96 15.91 -6.31
CA LYS A 37 8.71 17.01 -5.37
C LYS A 37 9.48 16.76 -4.07
N GLY A 38 10.15 17.79 -3.55
CA GLY A 38 11.03 17.70 -2.38
C GLY A 38 10.39 17.07 -1.14
N ARG A 39 11.22 16.31 -0.41
CA ARG A 39 10.96 15.41 0.74
C ARG A 39 10.69 13.94 0.38
N CYS A 40 11.72 13.24 -0.09
CA CYS A 40 11.71 11.78 -0.28
C CYS A 40 11.55 10.97 1.02
N GLY A 41 11.73 11.58 2.20
CA GLY A 41 11.68 10.89 3.49
C GLY A 41 10.32 10.33 3.88
N TYR A 42 9.21 10.84 3.33
CA TYR A 42 7.87 10.38 3.69
C TYR A 42 7.62 8.92 3.35
N CYS A 43 8.15 8.43 2.22
CA CYS A 43 8.00 7.02 1.88
C CYS A 43 8.79 6.11 2.82
N ILE A 44 9.95 6.57 3.30
CA ILE A 44 10.75 5.82 4.27
C ILE A 44 9.99 5.74 5.60
N GLN A 45 9.45 6.87 6.07
CA GLN A 45 8.65 6.92 7.30
C GLN A 45 7.38 6.08 7.19
N ALA A 46 6.68 6.14 6.06
CA ALA A 46 5.48 5.34 5.81
C ALA A 46 5.81 3.84 5.77
N LEU A 47 6.89 3.44 5.10
CA LEU A 47 7.31 2.04 5.03
C LEU A 47 7.76 1.49 6.38
N GLN A 48 8.43 2.29 7.21
CA GLN A 48 8.79 1.91 8.57
C GLN A 48 7.55 1.73 9.46
N GLY A 49 6.51 2.54 9.28
CA GLY A 49 5.27 2.48 10.05
C GLY A 49 4.24 1.46 9.57
N ILE A 50 4.32 0.97 8.33
CA ILE A 50 3.22 0.21 7.72
C ILE A 50 3.01 -1.16 8.36
N LEU A 51 4.08 -1.88 8.70
CA LEU A 51 3.99 -3.21 9.29
C LEU A 51 3.28 -3.21 10.66
N PRO A 52 3.71 -2.39 11.65
CA PRO A 52 3.02 -2.37 12.95
C PRO A 52 1.57 -1.88 12.84
N VAL A 53 1.28 -0.95 11.91
CA VAL A 53 -0.10 -0.49 11.66
C VAL A 53 -0.96 -1.62 11.09
N ILE A 54 -0.47 -2.36 10.09
CA ILE A 54 -1.22 -3.50 9.52
C ILE A 54 -1.44 -4.58 10.56
N LEU A 55 -0.42 -4.95 11.34
CA LEU A 55 -0.55 -5.99 12.36
C LEU A 55 -1.54 -5.60 13.46
N LYS A 56 -1.43 -4.37 13.98
CA LYS A 56 -2.39 -3.85 14.95
C LYS A 56 -3.80 -3.83 14.37
N HIS A 57 -3.97 -3.29 13.17
CA HIS A 57 -5.27 -3.20 12.53
C HIS A 57 -5.89 -4.58 12.26
N ARG A 58 -5.08 -5.57 11.87
CA ARG A 58 -5.53 -6.97 11.74
C ARG A 58 -5.94 -7.57 13.08
N GLN A 59 -5.16 -7.33 14.13
CA GLN A 59 -5.51 -7.79 15.48
C GLN A 59 -6.79 -7.15 16.01
N GLU A 60 -6.99 -5.85 15.79
CA GLU A 60 -8.23 -5.13 16.16
C GLU A 60 -9.43 -5.67 15.39
N VAL A 61 -9.28 -6.01 14.11
CA VAL A 61 -10.34 -6.63 13.30
C VAL A 61 -10.65 -8.04 13.80
N GLU A 62 -9.63 -8.86 14.10
CA GLU A 62 -9.85 -10.21 14.65
C GLU A 62 -10.45 -10.17 16.06
N CYS A 63 -10.01 -9.22 16.90
CA CYS A 63 -10.53 -9.00 18.25
C CYS A 63 -11.97 -8.45 18.22
N GLY A 64 -12.30 -7.57 17.27
CA GLY A 64 -13.66 -7.12 17.00
C GLY A 64 -14.58 -8.24 16.51
N LEU A 65 -14.03 -9.18 15.72
CA LEU A 65 -14.76 -10.36 15.25
C LEU A 65 -15.16 -11.31 16.39
N ILE A 66 -14.27 -11.55 17.36
CA ILE A 66 -14.56 -12.40 18.54
C ILE A 66 -15.49 -11.73 19.56
N THR A 67 -15.54 -10.40 19.61
CA THR A 67 -16.41 -9.63 20.53
C THR A 67 -17.76 -9.25 19.91
N GLY A 68 -18.00 -9.59 18.64
CA GLY A 68 -19.27 -9.33 17.95
C GLY A 68 -19.45 -7.90 17.42
N GLU A 69 -18.50 -7.01 17.68
CA GLU A 69 -18.43 -5.65 17.11
C GLU A 69 -17.67 -5.71 15.78
N VAL A 70 -18.26 -6.33 14.76
CA VAL A 70 -17.69 -6.33 13.42
C VAL A 70 -17.86 -4.93 12.81
N LYS A 71 -16.87 -4.06 13.00
CA LYS A 71 -16.75 -2.85 12.19
C LYS A 71 -16.43 -3.31 10.78
N THR A 72 -17.47 -3.40 9.94
CA THR A 72 -17.38 -3.69 8.51
C THR A 72 -16.47 -2.66 7.87
N LEU A 73 -15.17 -2.96 7.79
CA LEU A 73 -14.22 -2.20 6.99
C LEU A 73 -14.40 -2.65 5.56
N ALA A 74 -15.47 -2.13 4.94
CA ALA A 74 -15.57 -2.03 3.51
C ALA A 74 -14.40 -1.16 3.03
N PHE A 75 -13.66 -1.71 2.07
CA PHE A 75 -12.64 -1.00 1.31
C PHE A 75 -13.29 0.06 0.44
#